data_AF-V5DMG5-F1
#
_entry.id   AF-V5DMG5-F1
#
_cell.length_a   1.000
_cell.length_b   1.000
_cell.length_c   1.000
_cell.angle_alpha   90.00
_cell.angle_beta   90.00
_cell.angle_gamma   90.00
#
_symmetry.space_group_name_H-M   'P 1'
#
loop_
_entity.id
_entity.type
_entity.pdbx_description
1 polymer ?
#
loop_
_entity_poly.entity_id
_entity_poly.type
_entity_poly.pdbx_seq_one_letter_code
_entity_poly.pdbx_strand_id
1 'polypeptide(L)'
;MKRLLLAMTTWALVTLMPSMTIAGESDTCKGCHNGSVAPSIDTLKSKFKTADELVAGAKNAKNDMMKPVQADEAKLKAAAAEIMK
;
A
#
# COMPACT_ATOMS: atom_id res chain seq x y z
N MET A 1 6.18 -16.62 -44.44
CA MET A 1 6.91 -15.40 -44.02
C MET A 1 5.99 -14.26 -43.55
N LYS A 2 4.90 -13.91 -44.25
CA LYS A 2 4.00 -12.79 -43.83
C LYS A 2 3.31 -12.99 -42.47
N ARG A 3 2.97 -14.23 -42.10
CA ARG A 3 2.37 -14.56 -40.79
C ARG A 3 3.37 -14.51 -39.63
N LEU A 4 4.66 -14.70 -39.91
CA LEU A 4 5.72 -14.65 -38.90
C LEU A 4 6.05 -13.20 -38.51
N LEU A 5 6.02 -12.30 -39.51
CA LEU A 5 6.24 -10.87 -39.30
C LEU A 5 5.12 -10.22 -38.47
N LEU A 6 3.85 -10.62 -38.69
CA LEU A 6 2.72 -10.13 -37.88
C LEU A 6 2.80 -10.56 -36.41
N ALA A 7 3.34 -11.75 -36.13
CA ALA A 7 3.45 -12.29 -34.78
C ALA A 7 4.57 -11.61 -33.95
N MET A 8 5.64 -11.15 -34.59
CA MET A 8 6.70 -10.41 -33.91
C MET A 8 6.29 -8.97 -33.56
N THR A 9 5.45 -8.33 -34.38
CA THR A 9 4.97 -6.95 -34.13
C THR A 9 3.99 -6.86 -32.96
N THR A 10 3.21 -7.90 -32.68
CA THR A 10 2.26 -7.88 -31.55
C THR A 10 2.96 -8.10 -30.20
N TRP A 11 4.08 -8.83 -30.17
CA TRP A 11 4.84 -9.06 -28.95
C TRP A 11 5.60 -7.82 -28.47
N ALA A 12 6.06 -6.98 -29.39
CA ALA A 12 6.74 -5.73 -29.07
C ALA A 12 5.82 -4.67 -28.43
N LEU A 13 4.50 -4.77 -28.60
CA LEU A 13 3.57 -3.79 -28.03
C LEU A 13 3.26 -4.01 -26.55
N VAL A 14 3.40 -5.26 -26.05
CA VAL A 14 3.08 -5.62 -24.66
C VAL A 14 4.20 -5.18 -23.70
N THR A 15 5.46 -5.13 -24.15
CA THR A 15 6.60 -4.71 -23.32
C THR A 15 6.71 -3.19 -23.13
N LEU A 16 5.94 -2.41 -23.89
CA LEU A 16 5.93 -0.94 -23.84
C LEU A 16 4.80 -0.36 -22.97
N MET A 17 3.99 -1.21 -22.32
CA MET A 17 3.06 -0.70 -21.31
C MET A 17 3.86 -0.37 -20.05
N PRO A 18 4.05 0.92 -19.70
CA PRO A 18 4.66 1.25 -18.42
C PRO A 18 3.80 0.61 -17.33
N SER A 19 4.43 -0.20 -16.49
CA SER A 19 3.81 -0.73 -15.29
C SER A 19 3.31 0.48 -14.49
N MET A 20 2.01 0.74 -14.53
CA MET A 20 1.43 1.78 -13.69
C MET A 20 1.57 1.29 -12.25
N THR A 21 2.66 1.70 -11.59
CA THR A 21 2.81 1.53 -10.16
C THR A 21 1.78 2.45 -9.52
N ILE A 22 0.60 1.91 -9.25
CA ILE A 22 -0.38 2.54 -8.38
C ILE A 22 0.35 2.68 -7.04
N ALA A 23 0.60 3.92 -6.60
CA ALA A 23 1.12 4.17 -5.27
C ALA A 23 0.13 3.53 -4.29
N GLY A 24 0.62 2.59 -3.47
CA GLY A 24 -0.23 1.79 -2.62
C GLY A 24 -0.85 2.63 -1.52
N GLU A 25 -1.95 2.16 -0.94
CA GLU A 25 -2.66 2.89 0.10
C GLU A 25 -1.75 3.14 1.32
N SER A 26 -0.79 2.24 1.55
CA SER A 26 0.26 2.35 2.57
C SER A 26 1.24 3.50 2.34
N ASP A 27 1.42 4.01 1.12
CA ASP A 27 2.30 5.15 0.85
C ASP A 27 1.79 6.42 1.51
N THR A 28 0.46 6.60 1.60
CA THR A 28 -0.14 7.71 2.34
C THR A 28 0.08 7.60 3.85
N CYS A 29 0.24 6.37 4.37
CA CYS A 29 0.54 6.14 5.78
C CYS A 29 2.01 6.46 6.13
N LYS A 30 2.94 6.24 5.19
CA LYS A 30 4.37 6.54 5.38
C LYS A 30 4.65 8.02 5.62
N GLY A 31 3.79 8.92 5.12
CA GLY A 31 3.92 10.36 5.37
C GLY A 31 4.02 10.71 6.85
N CYS A 32 3.22 10.05 7.69
CA CYS A 32 3.25 10.23 9.15
C CYS A 32 4.05 9.12 9.85
N HIS A 33 3.94 7.87 9.41
CA HIS A 33 4.60 6.70 10.00
C HIS A 33 6.03 6.50 9.45
N ASN A 34 6.87 7.52 9.65
CA ASN A 34 8.25 7.60 9.18
C ASN A 34 9.30 7.46 10.30
N GLY A 35 8.87 7.23 11.55
CA GLY A 35 9.75 7.12 12.71
C GLY A 35 10.09 8.46 13.39
N SER A 36 9.77 9.59 12.77
CA SER A 36 9.95 10.93 13.35
C SER A 36 8.64 11.52 13.88
N VAL A 37 7.57 11.48 13.07
CA VAL A 37 6.24 12.06 13.43
C VAL A 37 5.38 11.03 14.18
N ALA A 38 5.40 9.79 13.71
CA ALA A 38 4.75 8.65 14.32
C ALA A 38 5.66 7.41 14.19
N PRO A 39 5.40 6.31 14.92
CA PRO A 39 6.19 5.08 14.81
C PRO A 39 6.33 4.64 13.35
N SER A 40 7.53 4.21 12.95
CA SER A 40 7.77 3.76 11.56
C SER A 40 6.89 2.56 11.20
N ILE A 41 6.69 2.33 9.90
CA ILE A 41 6.00 1.13 9.43
C ILE A 41 6.63 -0.16 9.99
N ASP A 42 7.97 -0.25 10.06
CA ASP A 42 8.66 -1.41 10.65
C ASP A 42 8.36 -1.58 12.14
N THR A 43 8.21 -0.46 12.86
CA THR A 43 7.77 -0.48 14.26
C THR A 43 6.34 -0.99 14.38
N LEU A 44 5.46 -0.62 13.44
CA LEU A 44 4.09 -1.14 13.39
C LEU A 44 4.05 -2.65 13.12
N LYS A 45 4.81 -3.14 12.13
CA LYS A 45 4.93 -4.59 11.83
C LYS A 45 5.51 -5.39 13.00
N SER A 46 6.38 -4.76 13.79
CA SER A 46 6.93 -5.39 15.00
C SER A 46 5.88 -5.52 16.10
N LYS A 47 5.04 -4.49 16.26
CA LYS A 47 4.01 -4.40 17.31
C LYS A 47 2.76 -5.23 17.00
N PHE A 48 2.28 -5.20 15.77
CA PHE A 48 1.06 -5.90 15.34
C PHE A 48 1.45 -7.07 14.45
N LYS A 49 0.85 -8.23 14.67
CA LYS A 49 1.20 -9.48 13.96
C LYS A 49 0.29 -9.77 12.77
N THR A 50 -0.88 -9.14 12.73
CA THR A 50 -1.85 -9.30 11.65
C THR A 50 -2.39 -7.96 11.16
N ALA A 51 -2.97 -7.94 9.95
CA ALA A 51 -3.62 -6.76 9.40
C ALA A 51 -4.80 -6.31 10.28
N ASP A 52 -5.58 -7.26 10.81
CA ASP A 52 -6.73 -6.95 11.69
C ASP A 52 -6.28 -6.31 13.01
N GLU A 53 -5.20 -6.80 13.62
CA GLU A 53 -4.61 -6.18 14.80
C GLU A 53 -4.13 -4.76 14.53
N LEU A 54 -3.52 -4.52 13.37
CA LEU A 54 -3.07 -3.19 12.97
C LEU A 54 -4.26 -2.24 12.74
N VAL A 55 -5.33 -2.69 12.08
CA VAL A 55 -6.56 -1.90 11.88
C VAL A 55 -7.21 -1.57 13.23
N ALA A 56 -7.34 -2.56 14.12
CA ALA A 56 -7.87 -2.35 15.46
C ALA A 56 -7.01 -1.36 16.27
N GLY A 57 -5.67 -1.47 16.15
CA GLY A 57 -4.73 -0.53 16.75
C GLY A 57 -4.89 0.89 16.22
N ALA A 58 -5.07 1.05 14.91
CA ALA A 58 -5.28 2.35 14.28
C ALA A 58 -6.60 3.00 14.73
N LYS A 59 -7.71 2.24 14.75
CA LYS A 59 -9.03 2.70 15.23
C LYS A 59 -9.02 3.12 16.70
N ASN A 60 -8.16 2.52 17.52
CA ASN A 60 -8.02 2.84 18.94
C ASN A 60 -6.86 3.81 19.26
N ALA A 61 -6.17 4.34 18.25
CA ALA A 61 -5.08 5.27 18.48
C ALA A 61 -5.59 6.55 19.14
N LYS A 62 -4.95 6.99 20.23
CA LYS A 62 -5.37 8.18 20.98
C LYS A 62 -4.80 9.49 20.43
N ASN A 63 -4.01 9.43 19.36
CA ASN A 63 -3.38 10.60 18.77
C ASN A 63 -4.37 11.33 17.87
N ASP A 64 -4.60 12.62 18.15
CA ASP A 64 -5.53 13.46 17.39
C ASP A 64 -5.21 13.54 15.89
N MET A 65 -3.94 13.40 15.50
CA MET A 65 -3.54 13.37 14.09
C MET A 65 -4.06 12.14 13.34
N MET A 66 -4.41 11.06 14.04
CA MET A 66 -4.94 9.84 13.42
C MET A 66 -6.45 9.89 13.19
N LYS A 67 -7.17 10.82 13.83
CA LYS A 67 -8.64 10.95 13.73
C LYS A 67 -9.18 10.98 12.30
N PRO A 68 -8.58 11.71 11.34
CA PRO A 68 -9.10 11.75 9.96
C PRO A 68 -9.07 10.40 9.27
N VAL A 69 -8.11 9.54 9.63
CA VAL A 69 -7.90 8.23 9.01
C VAL A 69 -8.69 7.13 9.74
N GLN A 70 -9.00 7.33 11.03
CA GLN A 70 -9.75 6.36 11.84
C GLN A 70 -11.16 6.07 11.32
N ALA A 71 -11.79 7.05 10.69
CA ALA A 71 -13.14 6.91 10.14
C ALA A 71 -13.16 6.11 8.81
N ASP A 72 -12.03 6.02 8.12
CA ASP A 72 -11.93 5.35 6.82
C ASP A 72 -11.46 3.90 6.98
N GLU A 73 -12.38 3.03 7.35
CA GLU A 73 -12.10 1.61 7.58
C GLU A 73 -11.60 0.89 6.32
N ALA A 74 -12.09 1.28 5.14
CA ALA A 74 -11.64 0.70 3.87
C ALA A 74 -10.17 1.02 3.63
N LYS A 75 -9.78 2.29 3.80
CA LYS A 75 -8.38 2.72 3.69
C LYS A 75 -7.48 2.05 4.72
N LEU A 76 -7.94 1.92 5.97
CA LEU A 76 -7.18 1.22 7.02
C LEU A 76 -6.94 -0.25 6.65
N LYS A 77 -7.96 -0.96 6.14
CA LYS A 77 -7.81 -2.36 5.73
C LYS A 77 -6.88 -2.51 4.53
N ALA A 78 -7.01 -1.65 3.51
CA ALA A 78 -6.14 -1.67 2.34
C ALA A 78 -4.67 -1.41 2.73
N ALA A 79 -4.41 -0.35 3.49
CA ALA A 79 -3.07 -0.04 3.96
C ALA A 79 -2.50 -1.14 4.88
N ALA A 80 -3.32 -1.72 5.77
CA ALA A 80 -2.88 -2.79 6.65
C ALA A 80 -2.56 -4.09 5.87
N ALA A 81 -3.33 -4.41 4.83
CA ALA A 81 -3.04 -5.55 3.97
C ALA A 81 -1.72 -5.38 3.22
N GLU A 82 -1.39 -4.17 2.76
CA GLU A 82 -0.10 -3.87 2.14
C GLU A 82 1.06 -3.87 3.15
N ILE A 83 0.85 -3.29 4.33
CA ILE A 83 1.87 -3.22 5.39
C ILE A 83 2.18 -4.61 5.94
N MET A 84 1.19 -5.48 6.08
CA MET A 84 1.38 -6.81 6.67
C MET A 84 1.70 -7.91 5.65
N LYS A 85 1.82 -7.55 4.37
CA LYS A 85 2.40 -8.39 3.33
C LYS A 85 3.92 -8.47 3.48
#